data_AF-F4P676-F1
#
_entry.id   AF-F4P676-F1
#
_cell.length_a   1.000
_cell.length_b   1.000
_cell.length_c   1.000
_cell.angle_alpha   90.00
_cell.angle_beta   90.00
_cell.angle_gamma   90.00
#
_symmetry.space_group_name_H-M   'P 1'
#
loop_
_entity.id
_entity.type
_entity.pdbx_description
1 polymer ?
#
loop_
_entity_poly.entity_id
_entity_poly.type
_entity_poly.pdbx_seq_one_letter_code
_entity_poly.pdbx_strand_id
1 'polypeptide(L)'
;MAVGLQVLFEPLTTSTNYTVHGNGRQTLLPGLKGGAQIYPVDGDTPSLSTFITPETVSTVKSYAKAQADKVARSAPLTTLQIICGIGLHAVTLFGILPSANLLFHPRLIMPPHGQVYRIPSSFLVLGLTTYDVLQRAIGLAFWQAPFEQSMPTYQGSSRPWIPSSSSASTNETPSAKPYPAGTSKSSPASRPVMPEHSAGSMVKKSPAWASLLAYIQHINPKFLQTQLISAGIIVTIELLLAQNSHSRQVGNYLHLFPYTLYPTLEHSMRWLWAMTAHDRESIPIMGVVRLEPVMIPLVMCAMGGFSSITATVKGLLAAIVAAKILDIRRWNGEPAVDWFHAVALSWCEWISAQIETLRK
;
A
#
# COMPACT_ATOMS: atom_id res chain seq x y z
N MET A 1 9.58 -8.76 20.07
CA MET A 1 9.73 -8.55 18.60
C MET A 1 8.94 -9.58 17.76
N ALA A 2 7.74 -10.02 18.19
CA ALA A 2 6.88 -10.96 17.45
C ALA A 2 5.59 -10.31 16.90
N VAL A 3 5.46 -8.98 17.04
CA VAL A 3 4.17 -8.26 16.97
C VAL A 3 3.79 -7.83 15.54
N GLY A 4 4.73 -7.85 14.59
CA GLY A 4 4.46 -7.48 13.19
C GLY A 4 3.94 -8.61 12.29
N LEU A 5 4.10 -9.87 12.71
CA LEU A 5 3.70 -11.04 11.92
C LEU A 5 2.28 -11.53 12.25
N GLN A 6 1.73 -11.21 13.42
CA GLN A 6 0.39 -11.65 13.82
C GLN A 6 -0.73 -11.05 12.96
N VAL A 7 -0.54 -9.87 12.36
CA VAL A 7 -1.54 -9.27 11.46
C VAL A 7 -1.51 -9.89 10.05
N LEU A 8 -0.40 -10.55 9.69
CA LEU A 8 -0.33 -11.44 8.51
C LEU A 8 -1.09 -12.77 8.72
N PHE A 9 -1.50 -13.03 9.96
CA PHE A 9 -2.23 -14.22 10.39
C PHE A 9 -3.44 -13.82 11.25
N GLU A 10 -4.38 -13.04 10.69
CA GLU A 10 -5.78 -13.25 11.10
C GLU A 10 -6.07 -14.76 10.94
N PRO A 11 -6.76 -15.40 11.91
CA PRO A 11 -6.71 -16.84 12.06
C PRO A 11 -7.16 -17.52 10.77
N LEU A 12 -6.21 -18.21 10.13
CA LEU A 12 -6.49 -19.37 9.30
C LEU A 12 -7.45 -20.23 10.10
N THR A 13 -8.75 -20.15 9.82
CA THR A 13 -9.73 -21.25 9.87
C THR A 13 -11.17 -20.73 9.85
N THR A 14 -11.80 -20.83 8.69
CA THR A 14 -13.27 -20.98 8.55
C THR A 14 -13.65 -22.44 8.28
N SER A 15 -12.77 -23.41 8.60
CA SER A 15 -13.14 -24.83 8.58
C SER A 15 -13.81 -25.21 9.89
N THR A 16 -15.04 -25.70 9.82
CA THR A 16 -15.82 -26.21 10.95
C THR A 16 -15.33 -27.57 11.46
N ASN A 17 -14.50 -28.26 10.67
CA ASN A 17 -14.01 -29.61 10.97
C ASN A 17 -12.48 -29.68 10.80
N TYR A 18 -11.82 -30.35 11.74
CA TYR A 18 -10.39 -30.65 11.69
C TYR A 18 -10.19 -32.16 11.82
N THR A 19 -9.31 -32.71 10.98
CA THR A 19 -8.79 -34.07 11.12
C THR A 19 -7.40 -34.01 11.76
N VAL A 20 -7.27 -34.54 12.97
CA VAL A 20 -5.98 -34.67 13.66
C VAL A 20 -5.42 -36.06 13.36
N HIS A 21 -4.18 -36.12 12.89
CA HIS A 21 -3.43 -37.37 12.70
C HIS A 21 -2.45 -37.57 13.85
N GLY A 22 -2.73 -38.55 14.71
CA GLY A 22 -1.81 -39.02 15.74
C GLY A 22 -1.86 -40.56 15.83
N ASN A 23 -0.70 -41.21 15.84
CA ASN A 23 -0.50 -42.66 16.06
C ASN A 23 -1.60 -43.57 15.46
N GLY A 24 -1.87 -43.43 14.17
CA GLY A 24 -2.75 -44.36 13.43
C GLY A 24 -4.26 -44.23 13.71
N ARG A 25 -4.72 -43.21 14.43
CA ARG A 25 -6.16 -42.95 14.65
C ARG A 25 -6.57 -41.58 14.12
N GLN A 26 -7.60 -41.56 13.28
CA GLN A 26 -8.28 -40.34 12.83
C GLN A 26 -9.43 -40.04 13.80
N THR A 27 -9.44 -38.84 14.37
CA THR A 27 -10.57 -38.36 15.18
C THR A 27 -11.04 -37.02 14.63
N LEU A 28 -12.34 -36.91 14.39
CA LEU A 28 -13.01 -35.73 13.83
C LEU A 28 -13.52 -34.89 15.01
N LEU A 29 -12.95 -33.71 15.23
CA LEU A 29 -13.32 -32.82 16.33
C LEU A 29 -14.12 -31.62 15.79
N PRO A 30 -15.42 -31.49 16.11
CA PRO A 30 -16.19 -30.32 15.75
C PRO A 30 -15.93 -29.15 16.71
N GLY A 31 -15.77 -27.93 16.18
CA GLY A 31 -16.03 -26.70 16.94
C GLY A 31 -14.84 -25.90 17.50
N LEU A 32 -13.62 -26.09 17.01
CA LEU A 32 -12.47 -25.27 17.45
C LEU A 32 -12.42 -23.91 16.73
N LYS A 33 -13.03 -22.88 17.35
CA LYS A 33 -12.85 -21.47 17.00
C LYS A 33 -11.87 -20.81 17.98
N GLY A 34 -10.79 -20.26 17.44
CA GLY A 34 -9.81 -19.47 18.18
C GLY A 34 -8.73 -20.32 18.84
N GLY A 35 -7.55 -20.36 18.22
CA GLY A 35 -6.25 -20.69 18.82
C GLY A 35 -6.21 -21.58 20.06
N ALA A 36 -6.88 -22.73 20.08
CA ALA A 36 -6.73 -23.65 21.20
C ALA A 36 -5.40 -24.38 21.06
N GLN A 37 -4.53 -24.20 22.06
CA GLN A 37 -3.35 -25.03 22.23
C GLN A 37 -3.81 -26.46 22.53
N ILE A 38 -3.50 -27.40 21.64
CA ILE A 38 -3.64 -28.82 21.91
C ILE A 38 -2.46 -29.21 22.81
N TYR A 39 -2.73 -29.42 24.10
CA TYR A 39 -1.76 -30.05 24.98
C TYR A 39 -1.73 -31.55 24.68
N PRO A 40 -0.56 -32.17 24.52
CA PRO A 40 -0.48 -33.63 24.48
C PRO A 40 -1.02 -34.18 25.82
N VAL A 41 -1.83 -35.23 25.72
CA VAL A 41 -2.51 -35.87 26.86
C VAL A 41 -1.52 -36.47 27.87
N ASP A 42 -0.24 -36.62 27.48
CA ASP A 42 0.77 -37.36 28.23
C ASP A 42 1.80 -36.48 28.98
N GLY A 43 1.56 -35.18 29.16
CA GLY A 43 2.39 -34.35 30.04
C GLY A 43 3.79 -34.00 29.51
N ASP A 44 4.16 -34.44 28.31
CA ASP A 44 5.40 -34.03 27.66
C ASP A 44 5.31 -32.60 27.12
N THR A 45 6.34 -31.79 27.41
CA THR A 45 6.47 -30.44 26.84
C THR A 45 6.41 -30.51 25.31
N PRO A 46 5.53 -29.76 24.64
CA PRO A 46 5.43 -29.80 23.18
C PRO A 46 6.76 -29.32 22.59
N SER A 47 7.46 -30.23 21.90
CA SER A 47 8.65 -29.87 21.14
C SER A 47 8.27 -28.90 20.02
N LEU A 48 9.03 -27.81 19.86
CA LEU A 48 8.82 -26.77 18.84
C LEU A 48 8.77 -27.30 17.40
N SER A 49 9.27 -28.52 17.16
CA SER A 49 9.23 -29.24 15.89
C SER A 49 7.83 -29.72 15.46
N THR A 50 6.83 -29.72 16.35
CA THR A 50 5.48 -30.24 16.04
C THR A 50 4.60 -29.24 15.28
N PHE A 51 5.00 -27.96 15.18
CA PHE A 51 4.14 -26.89 14.64
C PHE A 51 4.43 -26.49 13.18
N ILE A 52 5.55 -26.93 12.60
CA ILE A 52 5.90 -26.60 11.21
C ILE A 52 5.97 -27.91 10.42
N THR A 53 4.81 -28.44 10.06
CA THR A 53 4.76 -29.56 9.12
C THR A 53 5.03 -29.05 7.70
N PRO A 54 5.60 -29.88 6.81
CA PRO A 54 5.74 -29.54 5.39
C PRO A 54 4.40 -29.13 4.74
N GLU A 55 3.28 -29.70 5.20
CA GLU A 55 1.93 -29.37 4.77
C GLU A 55 1.54 -27.93 5.17
N THR A 56 1.86 -27.52 6.41
CA THR A 56 1.66 -26.14 6.87
C THR A 56 2.46 -25.15 6.02
N VAL A 57 3.73 -25.47 5.70
CA VAL A 57 4.57 -24.61 4.86
C VAL A 57 4.01 -24.50 3.44
N SER A 58 3.54 -25.61 2.86
CA SER A 58 2.95 -25.61 1.52
C SER A 58 1.65 -24.80 1.44
N THR A 59 0.82 -24.89 2.47
CA THR A 59 -0.44 -24.13 2.61
C THR A 59 -0.18 -22.64 2.79
N VAL A 60 0.78 -22.27 3.63
CA VAL A 60 1.18 -20.86 3.80
C VAL A 60 1.74 -20.31 2.48
N LYS A 61 2.55 -21.10 1.76
CA LYS A 61 3.11 -20.70 0.46
C LYS A 61 2.03 -20.50 -0.60
N SER A 62 1.05 -21.40 -0.69
CA SER A 62 -0.05 -21.29 -1.68
C SER A 62 -0.95 -20.09 -1.38
N TYR A 63 -1.25 -19.86 -0.10
CA TYR A 63 -2.02 -18.69 0.34
C TYR A 63 -1.28 -17.38 0.09
N ALA A 64 0.01 -17.31 0.47
CA ALA A 64 0.85 -16.15 0.22
C ALA A 64 0.95 -15.84 -1.28
N LYS A 65 1.08 -16.88 -2.11
CA LYS A 65 1.07 -16.72 -3.58
C LYS A 65 -0.28 -16.19 -4.07
N ALA A 66 -1.40 -16.76 -3.64
CA ALA A 66 -2.73 -16.30 -4.03
C ALA A 66 -2.99 -14.85 -3.62
N GLN A 67 -2.54 -14.45 -2.43
CA GLN A 67 -2.65 -13.07 -1.95
C GLN A 67 -1.74 -12.13 -2.75
N ALA A 68 -0.50 -12.54 -3.04
CA ALA A 68 0.40 -11.77 -3.90
C ALA A 68 -0.18 -11.60 -5.30
N ASP A 69 -0.75 -12.65 -5.90
CA ASP A 69 -1.41 -12.59 -7.21
C ASP A 69 -2.64 -11.67 -7.18
N LYS A 70 -3.43 -11.70 -6.10
CA LYS A 70 -4.57 -10.79 -5.90
C LYS A 70 -4.10 -9.34 -5.83
N VAL A 71 -3.09 -9.04 -5.01
CA VAL A 71 -2.54 -7.68 -4.87
C VAL A 71 -1.92 -7.21 -6.18
N ALA A 72 -1.18 -8.06 -6.89
CA ALA A 72 -0.59 -7.75 -8.18
C ALA A 72 -1.63 -7.31 -9.22
N ARG A 73 -2.79 -7.97 -9.26
CA ARG A 73 -3.85 -7.61 -10.22
C ARG A 73 -4.65 -6.38 -9.82
N SER A 74 -4.80 -6.14 -8.51
CA SER A 74 -5.72 -5.12 -7.98
C SER A 74 -5.03 -3.80 -7.61
N ALA A 75 -3.72 -3.82 -7.35
CA ALA A 75 -2.90 -2.66 -7.03
C ALA A 75 -1.62 -2.66 -7.88
N PRO A 76 -1.73 -2.43 -9.21
CA PRO A 76 -0.63 -2.59 -10.12
C PRO A 76 0.53 -1.61 -9.89
N LEU A 77 0.25 -0.36 -9.53
CA LEU A 77 1.30 0.63 -9.27
C LEU A 77 2.08 0.29 -8.00
N THR A 78 1.37 -0.06 -6.93
CA THR A 78 1.98 -0.49 -5.66
C THR A 78 2.85 -1.72 -5.87
N THR A 79 2.39 -2.68 -6.67
CA THR A 79 3.15 -3.89 -6.99
C THR A 79 4.42 -3.57 -7.79
N LEU A 80 4.34 -2.68 -8.79
CA LEU A 80 5.53 -2.21 -9.51
C LEU A 80 6.51 -1.51 -8.58
N GLN A 81 6.02 -0.71 -7.63
CA GLN A 81 6.88 -0.03 -6.66
C GLN A 81 7.59 -1.01 -5.73
N ILE A 82 6.91 -2.07 -5.27
CA ILE A 82 7.53 -3.15 -4.49
C ILE A 82 8.61 -3.85 -5.33
N ILE A 83 8.29 -4.26 -6.55
CA ILE A 83 9.22 -4.97 -7.45
C ILE A 83 10.46 -4.10 -7.74
N CYS A 84 10.24 -2.85 -8.14
CA CYS A 84 11.33 -1.91 -8.41
C CYS A 84 12.17 -1.65 -7.17
N GLY A 85 11.56 -1.47 -6.01
CA GLY A 85 12.25 -1.20 -4.76
C GLY A 85 13.10 -2.38 -4.28
N ILE A 86 12.55 -3.60 -4.30
CA ILE A 86 13.29 -4.83 -3.97
C ILE A 86 14.40 -5.09 -4.99
N GLY A 87 14.10 -4.92 -6.29
CA GLY A 87 15.09 -5.09 -7.36
C GLY A 87 16.25 -4.10 -7.24
N LEU A 88 15.94 -2.83 -6.96
CA LEU A 88 16.95 -1.80 -6.73
C LEU A 88 17.80 -2.13 -5.49
N HIS A 89 17.18 -2.58 -4.39
CA HIS A 89 17.91 -3.05 -3.21
C HIS A 89 18.87 -4.20 -3.55
N ALA A 90 18.41 -5.22 -4.29
CA ALA A 90 19.26 -6.34 -4.72
C ALA A 90 20.45 -5.85 -5.55
N VAL A 91 20.24 -4.96 -6.53
CA VAL A 91 21.32 -4.36 -7.34
C VAL A 91 22.33 -3.61 -6.47
N THR A 92 21.86 -2.86 -5.46
CA THR A 92 22.76 -2.17 -4.52
C THR A 92 23.52 -3.14 -3.61
N LEU A 93 22.88 -4.23 -3.16
CA LEU A 93 23.48 -5.26 -2.31
C LEU A 93 24.62 -6.00 -3.02
N PHE A 94 24.49 -6.26 -4.32
CA PHE A 94 25.55 -6.85 -5.14
C PHE A 94 26.66 -5.85 -5.54
N GLY A 95 26.58 -4.60 -5.09
CA GLY A 95 27.60 -3.58 -5.39
C GLY A 95 27.61 -3.10 -6.84
N ILE A 96 26.60 -3.46 -7.65
CA ILE A 96 26.47 -3.03 -9.05
C ILE A 96 26.22 -1.53 -9.12
N LEU A 97 25.44 -1.00 -8.16
CA LEU A 97 25.07 0.41 -8.10
C LEU A 97 25.21 0.92 -6.65
N PRO A 98 26.06 1.93 -6.38
CA PRO A 98 26.17 2.51 -5.05
C PRO A 98 24.85 3.16 -4.63
N SER A 99 24.31 2.77 -3.46
CA SER A 99 23.06 3.32 -2.93
C SER A 99 23.13 4.85 -2.78
N ALA A 100 24.30 5.38 -2.41
CA ALA A 100 24.57 6.81 -2.28
C ALA A 100 24.25 7.62 -3.54
N ASN A 101 24.23 7.03 -4.74
CA ASN A 101 23.88 7.73 -5.99
C ASN A 101 22.38 7.88 -6.21
N LEU A 102 21.56 7.10 -5.51
CA LEU A 102 20.10 7.06 -5.65
C LEU A 102 19.39 7.86 -4.56
N LEU A 103 20.10 8.21 -3.50
CA LEU A 103 19.54 8.91 -2.36
C LEU A 103 19.37 10.40 -2.64
N PHE A 104 18.34 10.98 -2.04
CA PHE A 104 18.02 12.39 -2.12
C PHE A 104 18.98 13.21 -1.26
N HIS A 105 19.43 14.33 -1.80
CA HIS A 105 20.19 15.32 -1.06
C HIS A 105 19.89 16.72 -1.63
N PRO A 106 19.32 17.66 -0.83
CA PRO A 106 18.90 18.97 -1.33
C PRO A 106 20.00 19.73 -2.09
N ARG A 107 21.24 19.72 -1.57
CA ARG A 107 22.37 20.44 -2.19
C ARG A 107 22.85 19.84 -3.51
N LEU A 108 22.66 18.53 -3.72
CA LEU A 108 23.10 17.88 -4.96
C LEU A 108 22.08 18.08 -6.09
N ILE A 109 20.83 18.38 -5.74
CA ILE A 109 19.77 18.68 -6.70
C ILE A 109 19.85 20.13 -7.16
N MET A 110 20.23 21.05 -6.26
CA MET A 110 20.43 22.45 -6.60
C MET A 110 21.72 22.66 -7.44
N PRO A 111 21.81 23.80 -8.16
CA PRO A 111 23.06 24.22 -8.78
C PRO A 111 24.22 24.29 -7.76
N PRO A 112 25.44 23.91 -8.14
CA PRO A 112 25.89 23.61 -9.50
C PRO A 112 25.71 22.15 -9.94
N HIS A 113 25.31 21.24 -9.05
CA HIS A 113 25.35 19.80 -9.31
C HIS A 113 24.19 19.30 -10.19
N GLY A 114 22.98 19.85 -10.03
CA GLY A 114 21.84 19.58 -10.90
C GLY A 114 21.41 18.10 -10.98
N GLN A 115 21.64 17.29 -9.93
CA GLN A 115 21.38 15.85 -9.93
C GLN A 115 19.89 15.54 -9.69
N VAL A 116 19.01 16.06 -10.55
CA VAL A 116 17.54 15.97 -10.41
C VAL A 116 17.02 14.53 -10.44
N TYR A 117 17.73 13.60 -11.11
CA TYR A 117 17.38 12.18 -11.15
C TYR A 117 17.34 11.51 -9.75
N ARG A 118 17.98 12.12 -8.75
CA ARG A 118 17.93 11.68 -7.35
C ARG A 118 16.53 11.80 -6.74
N ILE A 119 15.69 12.69 -7.26
CA ILE A 119 14.32 12.86 -6.78
C ILE A 119 13.52 11.59 -7.01
N PRO A 120 13.26 11.15 -8.26
CA PRO A 120 12.46 9.94 -8.49
C PRO A 120 13.13 8.68 -7.93
N SER A 121 14.45 8.55 -8.02
CA SER A 121 15.16 7.38 -7.47
C SER A 121 15.04 7.27 -5.95
N SER A 122 15.04 8.38 -5.21
CA SER A 122 14.89 8.36 -3.76
C SER A 122 13.52 7.89 -3.26
N PHE A 123 12.48 7.97 -4.10
CA PHE A 123 11.16 7.39 -3.82
C PHE A 123 11.06 5.90 -4.22
N LEU A 124 11.97 5.41 -5.05
CA LEU A 124 12.08 3.99 -5.40
C LEU A 124 12.94 3.21 -4.40
N VAL A 125 13.92 3.86 -3.76
CA VAL A 125 14.72 3.25 -2.70
C VAL A 125 13.87 3.08 -1.45
N LEU A 126 13.34 1.87 -1.24
CA LEU A 126 12.53 1.54 -0.06
C LEU A 126 13.36 1.67 1.22
N GLY A 127 14.59 1.17 1.25
CA GLY A 127 15.42 1.16 2.45
C GLY A 127 16.90 0.97 2.14
N LEU A 128 17.74 1.17 3.15
CA LEU A 128 19.19 0.90 3.06
C LEU A 128 19.52 -0.52 3.54
N THR A 129 18.69 -1.07 4.42
CA THR A 129 18.85 -2.43 4.95
C THR A 129 17.79 -3.37 4.40
N THR A 130 18.08 -4.67 4.37
CA THR A 130 17.09 -5.68 3.94
C THR A 130 15.85 -5.68 4.83
N TYR A 131 16.03 -5.43 6.13
CA TYR A 131 14.93 -5.29 7.08
C TYR A 131 14.03 -4.10 6.72
N ASP A 132 14.63 -2.93 6.46
CA ASP A 132 13.91 -1.74 6.03
C ASP A 132 13.09 -1.95 4.76
N VAL A 133 13.65 -2.66 3.79
CA VAL A 133 13.00 -2.96 2.51
C VAL A 133 11.84 -3.92 2.71
N LEU A 134 12.02 -4.99 3.48
CA LEU A 134 10.96 -5.94 3.78
C LEU A 134 9.81 -5.27 4.53
N GLN A 135 10.12 -4.52 5.59
CA GLN A 135 9.15 -3.81 6.41
C GLN A 135 8.30 -2.84 5.57
N ARG A 136 8.92 -2.15 4.61
CA ARG A 136 8.22 -1.19 3.73
C ARG A 136 7.47 -1.86 2.59
N ALA A 137 7.96 -2.98 2.07
CA ALA A 137 7.21 -3.80 1.12
C ALA A 137 5.92 -4.34 1.76
N ILE A 138 6.00 -4.74 3.04
CA ILE A 138 4.81 -5.10 3.84
C ILE A 138 3.92 -3.88 4.01
N GLY A 139 4.47 -2.71 4.37
CA GLY A 139 3.70 -1.46 4.49
C GLY A 139 2.97 -1.07 3.20
N LEU A 140 3.62 -1.22 2.04
CA LEU A 140 3.01 -1.03 0.72
C LEU A 140 1.82 -1.96 0.50
N ALA A 141 2.00 -3.25 0.78
CA ALA A 141 0.94 -4.24 0.60
C ALA A 141 -0.24 -4.03 1.56
N PHE A 142 0.00 -3.57 2.79
CA PHE A 142 -1.04 -3.40 3.81
C PHE A 142 -1.78 -2.06 3.72
N TRP A 143 -1.09 -0.97 3.40
CA TRP A 143 -1.69 0.38 3.44
C TRP A 143 -1.92 0.93 2.04
N GLN A 144 -0.92 0.82 1.18
CA GLN A 144 -0.95 1.47 -0.12
C GLN A 144 -1.80 0.69 -1.13
N ALA A 145 -1.72 -0.64 -1.15
CA ALA A 145 -2.52 -1.45 -2.06
C ALA A 145 -4.03 -1.34 -1.80
N PRO A 146 -4.55 -1.41 -0.55
CA PRO A 146 -5.97 -1.18 -0.30
C PRO A 146 -6.41 0.23 -0.66
N PHE A 147 -5.55 1.23 -0.46
CA PHE A 147 -5.85 2.60 -0.87
C PHE A 147 -5.94 2.74 -2.40
N GLU A 148 -5.00 2.17 -3.15
CA GLU A 148 -5.04 2.12 -4.62
C GLU A 148 -6.33 1.45 -5.13
N GLN A 149 -6.75 0.36 -4.49
CA GLN A 149 -7.99 -0.36 -4.79
C GLN A 149 -9.26 0.43 -4.47
N SER A 150 -9.22 1.26 -3.41
CA SER A 150 -10.36 2.08 -2.99
C SER A 150 -10.61 3.28 -3.89
N MET A 151 -9.61 3.70 -4.67
CA MET A 151 -9.73 4.87 -5.53
C MET A 151 -10.58 4.56 -6.76
N PRO A 152 -11.60 5.39 -7.07
CA PRO A 152 -12.45 5.16 -8.24
C PRO A 152 -11.60 5.17 -9.51
N THR A 153 -11.75 4.14 -10.33
CA THR A 153 -11.17 4.11 -11.68
C THR A 153 -12.01 4.99 -12.60
N TYR A 154 -11.36 5.69 -13.53
CA TYR A 154 -12.00 6.67 -14.43
C TYR A 154 -13.09 6.06 -15.34
N GLN A 155 -13.24 4.73 -15.36
CA GLN A 155 -14.31 4.04 -16.06
C GLN A 155 -15.60 4.00 -15.23
N GLY A 156 -16.36 5.10 -15.31
CA GLY A 156 -17.82 5.15 -15.37
C GLY A 156 -18.64 4.02 -14.72
N SER A 157 -18.35 3.66 -13.47
CA SER A 157 -19.23 2.79 -12.70
C SER A 157 -19.31 3.32 -11.28
N SER A 158 -20.40 4.04 -11.04
CA SER A 158 -21.10 4.11 -9.77
C SER A 158 -21.59 2.70 -9.36
N ARG A 159 -20.66 1.74 -9.24
CA ARG A 159 -20.93 0.49 -8.52
C ARG A 159 -20.42 0.68 -7.10
N PRO A 160 -21.28 0.54 -6.09
CA PRO A 160 -20.82 0.48 -4.71
C PRO A 160 -19.81 -0.65 -4.58
N TRP A 161 -18.71 -0.37 -3.88
CA TRP A 161 -17.68 -1.34 -3.54
C TRP A 161 -18.32 -2.51 -2.79
N ILE A 162 -18.26 -3.71 -3.36
CA ILE A 162 -18.71 -4.93 -2.67
C ILE A 162 -17.49 -5.46 -1.89
N PRO A 163 -17.52 -5.44 -0.54
CA PRO A 163 -16.46 -6.03 0.26
C PRO A 163 -16.30 -7.50 -0.14
N SER A 164 -15.05 -7.96 -0.25
CA SER A 164 -14.76 -9.39 -0.34
C SER A 164 -14.96 -10.04 1.03
N SER A 165 -16.21 -10.16 1.47
CA SER A 165 -16.62 -10.99 2.61
C SER A 165 -17.87 -11.79 2.25
N SER A 166 -17.77 -13.10 2.49
CA SER A 166 -18.82 -14.12 2.42
C SER A 166 -19.53 -14.37 1.08
N SER A 167 -19.26 -15.56 0.55
CA SER A 167 -20.15 -16.32 -0.32
C SER A 167 -21.57 -16.40 0.27
N ALA A 168 -22.51 -15.66 -0.31
CA ALA A 168 -23.93 -15.98 -0.24
C ALA A 168 -24.44 -16.10 -1.67
N SER A 169 -24.67 -17.35 -2.08
CA SER A 169 -25.31 -17.70 -3.34
C SER A 169 -26.77 -17.25 -3.29
N THR A 170 -27.13 -16.27 -4.09
CA THR A 170 -28.52 -16.04 -4.49
C THR A 170 -28.59 -16.05 -6.00
N ASN A 171 -29.19 -17.14 -6.50
CA ASN A 171 -29.60 -17.31 -7.89
C ASN A 171 -30.55 -16.19 -8.28
N GLU A 172 -30.16 -15.35 -9.23
CA GLU A 172 -31.11 -14.55 -10.00
C GLU A 172 -30.85 -14.70 -11.50
N THR A 173 -31.83 -15.30 -12.15
CA THR A 173 -31.98 -15.55 -13.58
C THR A 173 -32.24 -14.24 -14.33
N PRO A 174 -31.45 -13.87 -15.37
CA PRO A 174 -31.81 -12.74 -16.22
C PRO A 174 -32.76 -13.15 -17.34
N SER A 175 -33.97 -12.62 -17.28
CA SER A 175 -35.00 -12.66 -18.32
C SER A 175 -34.54 -11.92 -19.58
N ALA A 176 -34.61 -12.60 -20.72
CA ALA A 176 -34.33 -12.07 -22.05
C ALA A 176 -35.34 -11.00 -22.48
N LYS A 177 -34.86 -9.94 -23.14
CA LYS A 177 -35.66 -9.06 -24.01
C LYS A 177 -35.08 -9.06 -25.43
N PRO A 178 -35.89 -9.24 -26.48
CA PRO A 178 -35.43 -9.22 -27.86
C PRO A 178 -35.36 -7.79 -28.43
N TYR A 179 -34.31 -7.50 -29.21
CA TYR A 179 -34.23 -6.33 -30.07
C TYR A 179 -34.53 -6.71 -31.53
N PRO A 180 -35.27 -5.89 -32.29
CA PRO A 180 -35.61 -6.18 -33.68
C PRO A 180 -34.49 -5.78 -34.66
N ALA A 181 -34.43 -6.55 -35.74
CA ALA A 181 -33.58 -6.35 -36.90
C ALA A 181 -34.00 -5.10 -37.70
N GLY A 182 -33.01 -4.31 -38.11
CA GLY A 182 -33.17 -3.18 -39.03
C GLY A 182 -32.04 -3.17 -40.05
N THR A 183 -32.35 -3.64 -41.26
CA THR A 183 -31.58 -3.47 -42.50
C THR A 183 -31.55 -2.01 -42.95
N SER A 184 -30.42 -1.49 -43.44
CA SER A 184 -30.28 -1.00 -44.84
C SER A 184 -29.03 -0.14 -45.12
N LYS A 185 -28.56 -0.27 -46.37
CA LYS A 185 -27.92 0.71 -47.27
C LYS A 185 -26.40 0.96 -47.23
N SER A 186 -25.77 0.31 -48.21
CA SER A 186 -24.74 0.76 -49.16
C SER A 186 -24.47 2.27 -49.30
N SER A 187 -23.18 2.64 -49.35
CA SER A 187 -22.55 3.21 -50.57
C SER A 187 -21.02 3.32 -50.44
N PRO A 188 -20.27 3.28 -51.57
CA PRO A 188 -18.82 3.24 -51.61
C PRO A 188 -18.21 4.64 -51.76
N ALA A 189 -17.08 4.89 -51.09
CA ALA A 189 -16.24 6.05 -51.39
C ALA A 189 -14.76 5.67 -51.33
N SER A 190 -14.16 5.78 -52.50
CA SER A 190 -12.75 5.71 -52.88
C SER A 190 -11.80 6.33 -51.85
N ARG A 191 -10.76 5.57 -51.47
CA ARG A 191 -9.58 6.08 -50.76
C ARG A 191 -8.39 6.20 -51.71
N PRO A 192 -7.64 7.31 -51.68
CA PRO A 192 -6.44 7.48 -52.49
C PRO A 192 -5.27 6.68 -51.91
N VAL A 193 -4.57 6.00 -52.80
CA VAL A 193 -3.30 5.30 -52.56
C VAL A 193 -2.21 6.34 -52.35
N MET A 194 -1.63 6.38 -51.16
CA MET A 194 -0.41 7.13 -50.87
C MET A 194 0.79 6.16 -50.84
N PRO A 195 1.96 6.60 -51.35
CA PRO A 195 3.09 5.73 -51.62
C PRO A 195 3.80 5.27 -50.34
N GLU A 196 4.18 4.01 -50.43
CA GLU A 196 4.93 3.19 -49.51
C GLU A 196 6.40 3.65 -49.42
N HIS A 197 6.73 4.46 -48.42
CA HIS A 197 8.12 4.75 -48.08
C HIS A 197 8.30 4.84 -46.57
N SER A 198 8.70 3.71 -45.96
CA SER A 198 9.94 3.58 -45.17
C SER A 198 9.91 2.25 -44.43
N ALA A 199 10.76 1.32 -44.87
CA ALA A 199 11.07 0.09 -44.14
C ALA A 199 11.82 0.45 -42.85
N GLY A 200 11.09 0.96 -41.87
CA GLY A 200 11.57 1.13 -40.51
C GLY A 200 11.83 -0.25 -39.94
N SER A 201 13.08 -0.52 -39.60
CA SER A 201 13.53 -1.67 -38.82
C SER A 201 12.52 -1.99 -37.71
N MET A 202 11.71 -3.04 -37.90
CA MET A 202 10.84 -3.58 -36.87
C MET A 202 11.74 -4.20 -35.81
N VAL A 203 12.18 -3.38 -34.86
CA VAL A 203 12.75 -3.86 -33.60
C VAL A 203 11.69 -4.78 -32.99
N LYS A 204 11.92 -6.10 -33.06
CA LYS A 204 11.08 -7.11 -32.41
C LYS A 204 11.08 -6.81 -30.91
N LYS A 205 10.06 -6.09 -30.45
CA LYS A 205 9.86 -5.83 -29.02
C LYS A 205 9.74 -7.18 -28.32
N SER A 206 10.51 -7.37 -27.26
CA SER A 206 10.45 -8.60 -26.49
C SER A 206 9.02 -8.81 -25.94
N PRO A 207 8.54 -10.06 -25.84
CA PRO A 207 7.21 -10.35 -25.29
C PRO A 207 7.04 -9.82 -23.84
N ALA A 208 8.15 -9.72 -23.10
CA ALA A 208 8.17 -9.13 -21.76
C ALA A 208 7.82 -7.63 -21.78
N TRP A 209 8.34 -6.87 -22.75
CA TRP A 209 8.05 -5.44 -22.86
C TRP A 209 6.58 -5.18 -23.20
N ALA A 210 6.00 -5.99 -24.09
CA ALA A 210 4.56 -5.91 -24.40
C ALA A 210 3.70 -6.22 -23.16
N SER A 211 4.08 -7.22 -22.37
CA SER A 211 3.38 -7.57 -21.13
C SER A 211 3.47 -6.47 -20.08
N LEU A 212 4.64 -5.83 -19.94
CA LEU A 212 4.81 -4.68 -19.04
C LEU A 212 3.97 -3.48 -19.47
N LEU A 213 3.94 -3.17 -20.77
CA LEU A 213 3.11 -2.07 -21.28
C LEU A 213 1.61 -2.33 -21.05
N ALA A 214 1.14 -3.56 -21.28
CA ALA A 214 -0.23 -3.94 -20.96
C ALA A 214 -0.52 -3.82 -19.46
N TYR A 215 0.45 -4.19 -18.61
CA TYR A 215 0.31 -4.04 -17.16
C TYR A 215 0.25 -2.56 -16.73
N ILE A 216 1.05 -1.69 -17.33
CA ILE A 216 1.03 -0.24 -17.06
C ILE A 216 -0.33 0.37 -17.40
N GLN A 217 -1.04 -0.14 -18.42
CA GLN A 217 -2.38 0.33 -18.76
C GLN A 217 -3.43 0.06 -17.66
N HIS A 218 -3.16 -0.86 -16.73
CA HIS A 218 -4.04 -1.12 -15.58
C HIS A 218 -3.81 -0.15 -14.41
N ILE A 219 -2.78 0.69 -14.45
CA ILE A 219 -2.48 1.64 -13.37
C ILE A 219 -3.61 2.67 -13.24
N ASN A 220 -4.14 2.83 -12.03
CA ASN A 220 -5.14 3.84 -11.76
C ASN A 220 -4.50 5.25 -11.87
N PRO A 221 -4.92 6.09 -12.84
CA PRO A 221 -4.30 7.39 -13.06
C PRO A 221 -4.50 8.35 -11.89
N LYS A 222 -5.64 8.26 -11.18
CA LYS A 222 -5.92 9.11 -10.01
C LYS A 222 -5.00 8.76 -8.85
N PHE A 223 -4.73 7.47 -8.66
CA PHE A 223 -3.78 7.01 -7.66
C PHE A 223 -2.34 7.44 -7.98
N LEU A 224 -1.91 7.31 -9.24
CA LEU A 224 -0.62 7.81 -9.70
C LEU A 224 -0.49 9.33 -9.48
N GLN A 225 -1.50 10.11 -9.84
CA GLN A 225 -1.54 11.55 -9.57
C GLN A 225 -1.41 11.86 -8.08
N THR A 226 -2.08 11.09 -7.23
CA THR A 226 -2.03 11.25 -5.77
C THR A 226 -0.61 11.05 -5.23
N GLN A 227 0.10 10.02 -5.72
CA GLN A 227 1.49 9.79 -5.37
C GLN A 227 2.41 10.91 -5.88
N LEU A 228 2.24 11.35 -7.13
CA LEU A 228 3.07 12.39 -7.72
C LEU A 228 2.90 13.73 -7.02
N ILE A 229 1.66 14.12 -6.67
CA ILE A 229 1.39 15.34 -5.91
C ILE A 229 1.99 15.22 -4.52
N SER A 230 1.77 14.11 -3.82
CA SER A 230 2.36 13.88 -2.49
C SER A 230 3.89 13.97 -2.53
N ALA A 231 4.53 13.30 -3.49
CA ALA A 231 5.96 13.33 -3.69
C ALA A 231 6.47 14.75 -3.99
N GLY A 232 5.77 15.50 -4.85
CA GLY A 232 6.09 16.89 -5.14
C GLY A 232 6.04 17.79 -3.91
N ILE A 233 5.00 17.65 -3.08
CA ILE A 233 4.88 18.41 -1.82
C ILE A 233 6.00 18.04 -0.85
N ILE A 234 6.34 16.76 -0.71
CA ILE A 234 7.45 16.31 0.13
C ILE A 234 8.77 16.95 -0.32
N VAL A 235 9.06 16.91 -1.63
CA VAL A 235 10.28 17.52 -2.18
C VAL A 235 10.29 19.03 -1.91
N THR A 236 9.18 19.73 -2.13
CA THR A 236 9.05 21.16 -1.82
C THR A 236 9.34 21.45 -0.36
N ILE A 237 8.79 20.66 0.57
CA ILE A 237 9.05 20.81 2.01
C ILE A 237 10.54 20.62 2.31
N GLU A 238 11.18 19.58 1.76
CA GLU A 238 12.62 19.34 2.01
C GLU A 238 13.51 20.45 1.44
N LEU A 239 13.17 20.99 0.27
CA LEU A 239 13.90 22.10 -0.33
C LEU A 239 13.75 23.40 0.48
N LEU A 240 12.53 23.71 0.95
CA LEU A 240 12.27 24.87 1.80
C LEU A 240 12.99 24.75 3.16
N LEU A 241 12.96 23.57 3.78
CA LEU A 241 13.71 23.32 5.01
C LEU A 241 15.22 23.43 4.81
N ALA A 242 15.74 22.95 3.69
CA ALA A 242 17.16 23.07 3.36
C ALA A 242 17.59 24.53 3.13
N GLN A 243 16.75 25.35 2.46
CA GLN A 243 16.99 26.77 2.26
C GLN A 243 16.99 27.53 3.60
N ASN A 244 16.00 27.27 4.46
CA ASN A 244 15.90 27.93 5.77
C ASN A 244 17.01 27.49 6.74
N SER A 245 17.49 26.26 6.64
CA SER A 245 18.60 25.74 7.46
C SER A 245 19.93 26.40 7.11
N HIS A 246 20.10 26.96 5.90
CA HIS A 246 21.28 27.74 5.55
C HIS A 246 21.39 29.06 6.34
N SER A 247 20.24 29.62 6.74
CA SER A 247 20.17 30.86 7.51
C SER A 247 20.41 30.66 9.01
N ARG A 248 20.17 29.45 9.53
CA ARG A 248 20.36 29.12 10.95
C ARG A 248 21.48 28.08 11.08
N GLN A 249 22.67 28.54 11.49
CA GLN A 249 23.87 27.74 11.81
C GLN A 249 23.69 26.71 12.95
N VAL A 250 22.47 26.29 13.27
CA VAL A 250 22.17 25.40 14.39
C VAL A 250 21.88 24.00 13.85
N GLY A 251 22.94 23.17 13.81
CA GLY A 251 22.92 21.77 14.25
C GLY A 251 21.93 20.76 13.65
N ASN A 252 21.22 21.02 12.55
CA ASN A 252 20.37 19.98 11.94
C ASN A 252 21.20 19.01 11.09
N TYR A 253 21.75 17.99 11.76
CA TYR A 253 22.54 16.91 11.14
C TYR A 253 21.77 16.08 10.09
N LEU A 254 20.44 16.19 10.04
CA LEU A 254 19.55 15.49 9.11
C LEU A 254 19.77 15.83 7.63
N HIS A 255 20.40 16.96 7.31
CA HIS A 255 20.70 17.35 5.93
C HIS A 255 22.15 17.12 5.50
N LEU A 256 22.96 16.45 6.33
CA LEU A 256 24.37 16.18 6.03
C LEU A 256 24.55 14.95 5.13
N PHE A 257 23.63 13.98 5.22
CA PHE A 257 23.75 12.70 4.54
C PHE A 257 22.60 12.51 3.55
N PRO A 258 22.86 11.91 2.38
CA PRO A 258 21.80 11.51 1.47
C PRO A 258 20.83 10.53 2.15
N TYR A 259 19.52 10.69 1.91
CA TYR A 259 18.49 9.85 2.52
C TYR A 259 17.40 9.48 1.50
N THR A 260 16.58 8.48 1.85
CA THR A 260 15.43 8.06 1.04
C THR A 260 14.20 8.92 1.38
N LEU A 261 13.46 9.35 0.36
CA LEU A 261 12.20 10.10 0.52
C LEU A 261 10.97 9.20 0.63
N TYR A 262 11.14 7.92 0.27
CA TYR A 262 10.05 6.95 0.30
C TYR A 262 9.36 6.83 1.68
N PRO A 263 10.04 6.82 2.85
CA PRO A 263 9.38 6.73 4.15
C PRO A 263 8.36 7.86 4.39
N THR A 264 8.66 9.07 3.93
CA THR A 264 7.74 10.22 4.04
C THR A 264 6.55 10.06 3.09
N LEU A 265 6.78 9.52 1.89
CA LEU A 265 5.71 9.21 0.93
C LEU A 265 4.79 8.12 1.48
N GLU A 266 5.36 7.09 2.11
CA GLU A 266 4.61 6.02 2.76
C GLU A 266 3.69 6.57 3.85
N HIS A 267 4.17 7.50 4.70
CA HIS A 267 3.32 8.18 5.67
C HIS A 267 2.20 8.97 5.01
N SER A 268 2.47 9.65 3.90
CA SER A 268 1.41 10.33 3.13
C SER A 268 0.33 9.34 2.69
N MET A 269 0.72 8.20 2.12
CA MET A 269 -0.22 7.18 1.67
C MET A 269 -1.01 6.56 2.83
N ARG A 270 -0.39 6.38 4.01
CA ARG A 270 -1.08 5.90 5.23
C ARG A 270 -2.09 6.91 5.75
N TRP A 271 -1.75 8.20 5.74
CA TRP A 271 -2.68 9.26 6.13
C TRP A 271 -3.86 9.32 5.16
N LEU A 272 -3.60 9.28 3.86
CA LEU A 272 -4.66 9.24 2.84
C LEU A 272 -5.57 8.02 3.03
N TRP A 273 -4.98 6.84 3.16
CA TRP A 273 -5.72 5.62 3.46
C TRP A 273 -6.59 5.79 4.70
N ALA A 274 -6.03 6.29 5.81
CA ALA A 274 -6.74 6.51 7.06
C ALA A 274 -7.89 7.51 6.94
N MET A 275 -7.71 8.58 6.15
CA MET A 275 -8.76 9.57 5.86
C MET A 275 -9.89 8.97 5.02
N THR A 276 -9.56 8.05 4.11
CA THR A 276 -10.53 7.41 3.21
C THR A 276 -11.09 6.08 3.71
N ALA A 277 -10.57 5.54 4.81
CA ALA A 277 -10.90 4.22 5.31
C ALA A 277 -12.41 4.04 5.46
N HIS A 278 -12.89 2.88 4.97
CA HIS A 278 -14.29 2.52 4.98
C HIS A 278 -14.69 2.08 6.39
N ASP A 279 -15.87 2.54 6.81
CA ASP A 279 -16.48 2.31 8.12
C ASP A 279 -15.72 2.85 9.34
N ARG A 280 -16.50 3.35 10.30
CA ARG A 280 -16.01 3.85 11.60
C ARG A 280 -15.57 2.71 12.53
N GLU A 281 -15.50 1.48 12.01
CA GLU A 281 -15.14 0.32 12.80
C GLU A 281 -13.64 0.38 13.08
N SER A 282 -13.35 0.90 14.26
CA SER A 282 -12.06 0.81 14.93
C SER A 282 -11.37 -0.51 14.64
N ILE A 283 -10.13 -0.45 14.16
CA ILE A 283 -9.34 -1.66 13.91
C ILE A 283 -8.91 -2.21 15.27
N PRO A 284 -9.26 -3.46 15.61
CA PRO A 284 -8.84 -4.06 16.87
C PRO A 284 -7.34 -4.34 16.80
N ILE A 285 -6.53 -3.52 17.46
CA ILE A 285 -5.12 -3.81 17.69
C ILE A 285 -5.03 -4.74 18.90
N MET A 286 -4.42 -5.91 18.68
CA MET A 286 -4.28 -6.99 19.68
C MET A 286 -5.62 -7.52 20.23
N GLY A 287 -6.73 -7.36 19.49
CA GLY A 287 -8.06 -7.83 19.91
C GLY A 287 -8.69 -7.06 21.08
N VAL A 288 -7.98 -6.09 21.68
CA VAL A 288 -8.40 -5.37 22.89
C VAL A 288 -8.58 -3.87 22.64
N VAL A 289 -7.65 -3.24 21.93
CA VAL A 289 -7.67 -1.79 21.74
C VAL A 289 -8.27 -1.47 20.38
N ARG A 290 -9.44 -0.85 20.41
CA ARG A 290 -10.12 -0.31 19.24
C ARG A 290 -9.48 1.01 18.85
N LEU A 291 -8.70 1.02 17.77
CA LEU A 291 -8.05 2.23 17.27
C LEU A 291 -8.75 2.76 16.04
N GLU A 292 -9.06 4.06 16.06
CA GLU A 292 -9.54 4.75 14.87
C GLU A 292 -8.45 4.74 13.79
N PRO A 293 -8.80 4.58 12.49
CA PRO A 293 -7.80 4.51 11.42
C PRO A 293 -6.84 5.71 11.40
N VAL A 294 -7.33 6.90 11.74
CA VAL A 294 -6.58 8.15 11.81
C VAL A 294 -5.48 8.13 12.90
N MET A 295 -5.60 7.28 13.92
CA MET A 295 -4.58 7.10 14.96
C MET A 295 -3.44 6.19 14.51
N ILE A 296 -3.66 5.35 13.50
CA ILE A 296 -2.68 4.33 13.09
C ILE A 296 -1.33 4.94 12.71
N PRO A 297 -1.23 5.99 11.87
CA PRO A 297 0.06 6.60 11.56
C PRO A 297 0.80 7.11 12.81
N LEU A 298 0.07 7.65 13.78
CA LEU A 298 0.63 8.16 15.04
C LEU A 298 1.11 7.04 15.96
N VAL A 299 0.29 5.99 16.15
CA VAL A 299 0.66 4.82 16.96
C VAL A 299 1.86 4.11 16.35
N MET A 300 1.91 3.94 15.04
CA MET A 300 3.05 3.33 14.35
C MET A 300 4.33 4.17 14.49
N CYS A 301 4.22 5.50 14.52
CA CYS A 301 5.34 6.38 14.83
C CYS A 301 5.78 6.22 16.30
N ALA A 302 4.83 6.16 17.24
CA ALA A 302 5.09 6.04 18.68
C ALA A 302 5.71 4.68 19.07
N MET A 303 5.33 3.59 18.40
CA MET A 303 5.89 2.26 18.62
C MET A 303 7.35 2.11 18.16
N GLY A 304 8.00 3.19 17.68
CA GLY A 304 9.39 3.18 17.23
C GLY A 304 9.62 2.39 15.94
N GLY A 305 8.55 1.84 15.35
CA GLY A 305 8.64 1.02 14.15
C GLY A 305 8.90 1.87 12.90
N PHE A 306 8.45 3.12 12.85
CA PHE A 306 8.42 3.89 11.60
C PHE A 306 8.83 5.36 11.80
N SER A 307 10.12 5.64 11.55
CA SER A 307 10.68 6.98 11.34
C SER A 307 10.42 8.01 12.46
N SER A 308 10.87 9.25 12.26
CA SER A 308 10.64 10.37 13.19
C SER A 308 9.24 10.96 13.05
N ILE A 309 8.73 11.56 14.13
CA ILE A 309 7.49 12.35 14.13
C ILE A 309 7.48 13.42 13.03
N THR A 310 8.65 13.97 12.70
CA THR A 310 8.81 14.95 11.64
C THR A 310 8.47 14.38 10.26
N ALA A 311 8.83 13.13 9.96
CA ALA A 311 8.47 12.48 8.71
C ALA A 311 6.95 12.21 8.65
N THR A 312 6.35 11.81 9.76
CA THR A 312 4.90 11.62 9.86
C THR A 312 4.13 12.91 9.61
N VAL A 313 4.58 14.04 10.17
CA VAL A 313 3.97 15.37 9.94
C VAL A 313 4.16 15.83 8.50
N LYS A 314 5.34 15.65 7.90
CA LYS A 314 5.56 15.95 6.48
C LYS A 314 4.63 15.12 5.58
N GLY A 315 4.49 13.83 5.89
CA GLY A 315 3.55 12.93 5.21
C GLY A 315 2.10 13.39 5.36
N LEU A 316 1.68 13.83 6.56
CA LEU A 316 0.34 14.37 6.80
C LEU A 316 0.06 15.60 5.93
N LEU A 317 0.99 16.56 5.88
CA LEU A 317 0.85 17.77 5.07
C LEU A 317 0.73 17.41 3.57
N ALA A 318 1.56 16.50 3.08
CA ALA A 318 1.49 16.01 1.71
C ALA A 318 0.15 15.33 1.41
N ALA A 319 -0.36 14.52 2.34
CA ALA A 319 -1.66 13.87 2.23
C ALA A 319 -2.82 14.87 2.16
N ILE A 320 -2.86 15.86 3.06
CA ILE A 320 -3.89 16.90 3.08
C ILE A 320 -3.92 17.67 1.76
N VAL A 321 -2.74 18.10 1.28
CA VAL A 321 -2.65 18.87 0.03
C VAL A 321 -3.06 18.01 -1.17
N ALA A 322 -2.58 16.76 -1.26
CA ALA A 322 -2.97 15.85 -2.33
C ALA A 322 -4.48 15.55 -2.32
N ALA A 323 -5.05 15.31 -1.14
CA ALA A 323 -6.48 15.09 -0.96
C ALA A 323 -7.31 16.32 -1.36
N LYS A 324 -6.85 17.53 -1.01
CA LYS A 324 -7.56 18.76 -1.37
C LYS A 324 -7.50 19.05 -2.86
N ILE A 325 -6.33 18.88 -3.49
CA ILE A 325 -6.14 19.14 -4.94
C ILE A 325 -6.96 18.16 -5.79
N LEU A 326 -7.02 16.88 -5.40
CA LEU A 326 -7.71 15.84 -6.16
C LEU A 326 -9.17 15.59 -5.73
N ASP A 327 -9.69 16.45 -4.83
CA ASP A 327 -11.00 16.30 -4.19
C ASP A 327 -11.25 14.84 -3.76
N ILE A 328 -10.31 14.29 -3.00
CA ILE A 328 -10.43 12.91 -2.50
C ILE A 328 -11.55 12.89 -1.48
N ARG A 329 -12.54 12.04 -1.76
CA ARG A 329 -13.73 11.86 -0.94
C ARG A 329 -13.68 10.51 -0.25
N ARG A 330 -14.31 10.45 0.91
CA ARG A 330 -14.57 9.21 1.63
C ARG A 330 -15.68 8.44 0.93
N TRP A 331 -15.88 7.21 1.38
CA TRP A 331 -16.93 6.32 0.90
C TRP A 331 -18.36 6.90 1.03
N ASN A 332 -18.60 7.76 2.03
CA ASN A 332 -19.88 8.43 2.26
C ASN A 332 -20.06 9.70 1.39
N GLY A 333 -19.10 10.02 0.52
CA GLY A 333 -19.10 11.20 -0.35
C GLY A 333 -18.58 12.49 0.31
N GLU A 334 -18.32 12.47 1.62
CA GLU A 334 -17.74 13.59 2.36
C GLU A 334 -16.29 13.84 1.93
N PRO A 335 -15.85 15.11 1.76
CA PRO A 335 -14.45 15.41 1.49
C PRO A 335 -13.54 14.89 2.62
N ALA A 336 -12.49 14.14 2.25
CA ALA A 336 -11.63 13.46 3.21
C ALA A 336 -10.92 14.44 4.17
N VAL A 337 -10.53 15.62 3.66
CA VAL A 337 -9.88 16.67 4.44
C VAL A 337 -10.81 17.31 5.45
N ASP A 338 -12.06 17.57 5.07
CA ASP A 338 -13.04 18.24 5.93
C ASP A 338 -13.43 17.32 7.10
N TRP A 339 -13.62 16.03 6.80
CA TRP A 339 -13.79 15.00 7.82
C TRP A 339 -12.59 14.93 8.78
N PHE A 340 -11.37 14.87 8.23
CA PHE A 340 -10.14 14.78 9.04
C PHE A 340 -10.00 16.00 9.97
N HIS A 341 -10.33 17.20 9.47
CA HIS A 341 -10.32 18.42 10.26
C HIS A 341 -11.32 18.35 11.43
N ALA A 342 -12.54 17.86 11.20
CA ALA A 342 -13.53 17.67 12.26
C ALA A 342 -13.04 16.68 13.34
N VAL A 343 -12.42 15.57 12.94
CA VAL A 343 -11.83 14.60 13.88
C VAL A 343 -10.68 15.22 14.66
N ALA A 344 -9.78 15.93 14.00
CA ALA A 344 -8.65 16.59 14.65
C ALA A 344 -9.12 17.63 15.69
N LEU A 345 -10.17 18.41 15.39
CA LEU A 345 -10.77 19.34 16.35
C LEU A 345 -11.34 18.61 17.56
N SER A 346 -12.07 17.50 17.35
CA SER A 346 -12.62 16.71 18.45
C SER A 346 -11.53 16.17 19.38
N TRP A 347 -10.37 15.79 18.83
CA TRP A 347 -9.23 15.36 19.64
C TRP A 347 -8.59 16.52 20.39
N CYS A 348 -8.45 17.69 19.77
CA CYS A 348 -7.94 18.88 20.46
C CYS A 348 -8.83 19.27 21.65
N GLU A 349 -10.15 19.20 21.49
CA GLU A 349 -11.13 19.43 22.57
C GLU A 349 -11.04 18.37 23.66
N TRP A 350 -10.90 17.10 23.29
CA TRP A 350 -10.73 16.03 24.26
C TRP A 350 -9.42 16.17 25.04
N ILE A 351 -8.30 16.44 24.37
CA ILE A 351 -6.98 16.65 25.00
C ILE A 351 -7.03 17.85 25.95
N SER A 352 -7.65 18.96 25.54
CA SER A 352 -7.75 20.15 26.40
C SER A 352 -8.57 19.87 27.66
N ALA A 353 -9.68 19.13 27.55
CA ALA A 353 -10.47 18.70 28.70
C ALA A 353 -9.71 17.78 29.66
N GLN A 354 -8.88 16.85 29.15
CA GLN A 354 -8.03 16.00 29.99
C GLN A 354 -6.97 16.82 30.73
N ILE A 355 -6.33 17.78 30.05
CA ILE A 355 -5.33 18.66 30.67
C ILE A 355 -5.97 19.52 31.77
N GLU A 356 -7.19 20.04 31.57
CA GLU A 356 -7.89 20.80 32.61
C GLU A 356 -8.26 19.92 33.81
N THR A 357 -8.67 18.67 33.56
CA THR A 357 -8.98 17.71 34.62
C THR A 357 -7.75 17.37 35.46
N LEU A 358 -6.59 17.19 34.83
CA LEU A 358 -5.31 16.93 35.52
C LEU A 358 -4.77 18.14 36.29
N ARG A 359 -5.28 19.35 36.03
CA ARG A 359 -4.89 20.57 36.74
C ARG A 359 -5.68 20.78 38.04
N LYS A 360 -6.90 20.23 38.12
CA LYS A 360 -7.75 20.25 39.32
C LYS A 360 -7.32 19.15 40.28
#